data_AF-A0A1Y1Q9H6-F1
#
_entry.id   AF-A0A1Y1Q9H6-F1
#
_cell.length_a   1.000
_cell.length_b   1.000
_cell.length_c   1.000
_cell.angle_alpha   90.00
_cell.angle_beta   90.00
_cell.angle_gamma   90.00
#
_symmetry.space_group_name_H-M   'P 1'
#
loop_
_entity.id
_entity.type
_entity.pdbx_description
1 polymer ?
#
loop_
_entity_poly.entity_id
_entity_poly.type
_entity_poly.pdbx_seq_one_letter_code
_entity_poly.pdbx_strand_id
1 'polypeptide(L)'
;EELSSQGTARFVDSSLERVQVKINGLTDSRYVVSCNGRRVPMKATGVKGEYVAGVRFRAWQPPSALHPTIGIHAPLVFDIIDTWNGRSVGGCTYHVSHPGGRNSEIFPVNAYEAESRRFSRFREEHTPGVIEPKFLSEATRSFYEHGAKPQPMSPPAEEVNADYPYTLDLRRA
;
A
#
# COMPACT_ATOMS: atom_id res chain seq x y z
N GLU A 1 -5.27 -25.82 0.77
CA GLU A 1 -5.93 -27.14 0.76
C GLU A 1 -5.94 -27.67 -0.64
N GLU A 2 -5.45 -28.90 -0.79
CA GLU A 2 -5.44 -29.66 -2.02
C GLU A 2 -6.45 -30.82 -1.89
N LEU A 3 -6.93 -31.31 -3.02
CA LEU A 3 -8.07 -32.22 -3.18
C LEU A 3 -8.01 -33.47 -2.30
N SER A 4 -9.05 -33.71 -1.50
CA SER A 4 -9.47 -35.06 -1.14
C SER A 4 -10.61 -35.49 -2.05
N SER A 5 -10.54 -36.75 -2.52
CA SER A 5 -11.28 -37.33 -3.65
C SER A 5 -12.79 -37.48 -3.48
N GLN A 6 -13.42 -36.78 -2.53
CA GLN A 6 -14.85 -36.92 -2.24
C GLN A 6 -15.51 -35.64 -1.70
N GLY A 7 -14.97 -34.46 -2.03
CA GLY A 7 -15.58 -33.19 -1.65
C GLY A 7 -15.33 -32.09 -2.68
N THR A 8 -16.37 -31.32 -3.00
CA THR A 8 -16.24 -30.10 -3.82
C THR A 8 -15.49 -29.03 -3.00
N ALA A 9 -14.16 -29.02 -3.07
CA ALA A 9 -13.35 -27.99 -2.43
C ALA A 9 -13.42 -26.68 -3.22
N ARG A 10 -13.70 -25.56 -2.55
CA ARG A 10 -13.63 -24.22 -3.16
C ARG A 10 -12.26 -23.62 -2.89
N PHE A 11 -11.53 -23.24 -3.93
CA PHE A 11 -10.27 -22.52 -3.78
C PHE A 11 -10.53 -21.14 -3.16
N VAL A 12 -9.82 -20.83 -2.07
CA VAL A 12 -9.85 -19.52 -1.43
C VAL A 12 -8.63 -18.72 -1.87
N ASP A 13 -8.86 -17.55 -2.47
CA ASP A 13 -7.80 -16.67 -2.92
C ASP A 13 -7.08 -16.03 -1.72
N SER A 14 -5.94 -16.60 -1.34
CA SER A 14 -5.05 -16.10 -0.28
C SER A 14 -4.03 -15.07 -0.79
N SER A 15 -4.20 -14.55 -2.00
CA SER A 15 -3.30 -13.54 -2.59
C SER A 15 -3.48 -12.13 -2.05
N LEU A 16 -4.62 -11.84 -1.42
CA LEU A 16 -5.01 -10.48 -1.04
C LEU A 16 -4.82 -10.21 0.43
N GLU A 17 -4.21 -9.07 0.74
CA GLU A 17 -3.94 -8.62 2.10
C GLU A 17 -4.36 -7.16 2.31
N ARG A 18 -4.48 -6.76 3.58
CA ARG A 18 -4.72 -5.37 4.01
C ARG A 18 -3.75 -5.00 5.13
N VAL A 19 -2.98 -3.95 4.92
CA VAL A 19 -2.18 -3.29 5.97
C VAL A 19 -2.90 -2.03 6.42
N GLN A 20 -2.76 -1.70 7.71
CA GLN A 20 -3.19 -0.42 8.25
C GLN A 20 -1.99 0.48 8.47
N VAL A 21 -2.07 1.70 7.97
CA VAL A 21 -1.07 2.74 8.17
C VAL A 21 -1.58 3.68 9.25
N LYS A 22 -0.72 3.98 10.22
CA LYS A 22 -0.96 5.02 11.23
C LYS A 22 0.21 6.00 11.19
N ILE A 23 -0.08 7.29 11.18
CA ILE A 23 0.92 8.35 11.23
C ILE A 23 0.59 9.30 12.37
N ASN A 24 1.63 9.81 13.02
CA ASN A 24 1.55 10.78 14.11
C ASN A 24 2.33 12.04 13.73
N GLY A 25 1.90 13.19 14.24
CA GLY A 25 2.56 14.49 14.00
C GLY A 25 2.33 15.07 12.60
N LEU A 26 1.37 14.52 11.84
CA LEU A 26 1.07 15.03 10.51
C LEU A 26 0.32 16.37 10.60
N THR A 27 0.67 17.32 9.74
CA THR A 27 -0.09 18.56 9.56
C THR A 27 -0.96 18.42 8.32
N ASP A 28 -2.29 18.52 8.51
CA ASP A 28 -3.34 18.15 7.54
C ASP A 28 -3.15 18.70 6.11
N SER A 29 -2.63 19.92 5.98
CA SER A 29 -2.53 20.62 4.70
C SER A 29 -1.19 20.48 3.99
N ARG A 30 -0.15 19.93 4.65
CA ARG A 30 1.22 19.96 4.15
C ARG A 30 1.76 18.60 3.74
N TYR A 31 1.43 17.55 4.48
CA TYR A 31 2.01 16.23 4.22
C TYR A 31 0.97 15.27 3.68
N VAL A 32 1.38 14.48 2.68
CA VAL A 32 0.56 13.44 2.09
C VAL A 32 1.29 12.11 2.24
N VAL A 33 0.58 11.08 2.68
CA VAL A 33 1.09 9.70 2.64
C VAL A 33 0.74 9.10 1.30
N SER A 34 1.73 8.52 0.62
CA SER A 34 1.51 7.73 -0.59
C SER A 34 1.98 6.29 -0.39
N CYS A 35 1.40 5.37 -1.16
CA CYS A 35 1.81 3.97 -1.25
C CYS A 35 1.98 3.62 -2.73
N ASN A 36 3.17 3.16 -3.13
CA ASN A 36 3.51 2.83 -4.52
C ASN A 36 3.20 3.97 -5.52
N GLY A 37 3.30 5.23 -5.07
CA GLY A 37 3.02 6.43 -5.85
C GLY A 37 1.55 6.88 -5.88
N ARG A 38 0.66 6.21 -5.13
CA ARG A 38 -0.77 6.56 -5.02
C ARG A 38 -1.10 7.15 -3.66
N ARG A 39 -1.99 8.15 -3.63
CA ARG A 39 -2.37 8.83 -2.38
C ARG A 39 -3.14 7.88 -1.46
N VAL A 40 -2.70 7.78 -0.21
CA VAL A 40 -3.44 7.03 0.82
C VAL A 40 -4.51 7.96 1.42
N PRO A 41 -5.80 7.55 1.49
CA PRO A 41 -6.89 8.36 2.01
C PRO A 41 -6.87 8.40 3.56
N MET A 42 -5.91 9.14 4.12
CA MET A 42 -5.70 9.28 5.56
C MET A 42 -6.91 9.91 6.25
N LYS A 43 -7.39 9.28 7.33
CA LYS A 43 -8.49 9.76 8.17
C LYS A 43 -8.00 10.11 9.57
N ALA A 44 -8.34 11.30 10.05
CA ALA A 44 -8.04 11.71 11.42
C ALA A 44 -8.74 10.80 12.45
N THR A 45 -8.04 10.43 13.51
CA THR A 45 -8.58 9.58 14.60
C THR A 45 -9.32 10.39 15.69
N GLY A 46 -9.22 11.72 15.65
CA GLY A 46 -9.66 12.63 16.70
C GLY A 46 -8.52 13.06 17.64
N VAL A 47 -7.40 12.34 17.64
CA VAL A 47 -6.17 12.79 18.30
C VAL A 47 -5.42 13.75 17.37
N LYS A 48 -4.99 14.89 17.91
CA LYS A 48 -4.32 15.94 17.11
C LYS A 48 -3.07 15.38 16.44
N GLY A 49 -3.05 15.45 15.10
CA GLY A 49 -1.92 14.99 14.29
C GLY A 49 -1.84 13.48 14.10
N GLU A 50 -2.84 12.70 14.54
CA GLU A 50 -2.91 11.26 14.32
C GLU A 50 -3.92 10.92 13.21
N TYR A 51 -3.47 10.11 12.27
CA TYR A 51 -4.27 9.68 11.13
C TYR A 51 -4.08 8.19 10.84
N VAL A 52 -5.12 7.57 10.31
CA VAL A 52 -5.14 6.15 9.93
C VAL A 52 -5.75 5.94 8.56
N ALA A 53 -5.29 4.90 7.85
CA ALA A 53 -5.92 4.40 6.64
C ALA A 53 -5.58 2.93 6.41
N GLY A 54 -6.41 2.24 5.62
CA GLY A 54 -6.09 0.92 5.08
C GLY A 54 -5.39 1.00 3.72
N VAL A 55 -4.54 0.03 3.43
CA VAL A 55 -4.07 -0.27 2.08
C VAL A 55 -4.35 -1.73 1.79
N ARG A 56 -5.18 -1.97 0.77
CA ARG A 56 -5.48 -3.31 0.25
C ARG A 56 -4.65 -3.55 -0.99
N PHE A 57 -4.04 -4.72 -1.07
CA PHE A 57 -3.09 -5.05 -2.12
C PHE A 57 -3.04 -6.55 -2.38
N ARG A 58 -2.41 -6.93 -3.48
CA ARG A 58 -2.08 -8.31 -3.80
C ARG A 58 -0.64 -8.61 -3.40
N ALA A 59 -0.47 -9.56 -2.50
CA ALA A 59 0.79 -9.93 -1.87
C ALA A 59 1.61 -10.95 -2.68
N TRP A 60 0.92 -11.88 -3.36
CA TRP A 60 1.52 -12.90 -4.23
C TRP A 60 0.52 -13.32 -5.31
N GLN A 61 0.90 -14.21 -6.25
CA GLN A 61 0.00 -14.64 -7.34
C GLN A 61 -0.05 -16.18 -7.39
N PRO A 62 -1.07 -16.83 -6.78
CA PRO A 62 -1.24 -18.26 -6.91
C PRO A 62 -1.64 -18.63 -8.35
N PRO A 63 -1.25 -19.82 -8.85
CA PRO A 63 -1.64 -20.29 -10.19
C PRO A 63 -3.16 -20.32 -10.41
N SER A 64 -3.94 -20.56 -9.35
CA SER A 64 -5.40 -20.60 -9.36
C SER A 64 -6.06 -19.31 -8.85
N ALA A 65 -5.39 -18.16 -8.95
CA ALA A 65 -5.93 -16.87 -8.51
C ALA A 65 -7.26 -16.53 -9.21
N LEU A 66 -8.26 -16.07 -8.45
CA LEU A 66 -9.59 -15.71 -8.97
C LEU A 66 -9.53 -14.58 -10.01
N HIS A 67 -8.53 -13.70 -9.91
CA HIS A 67 -8.29 -12.62 -10.87
C HIS A 67 -6.84 -12.67 -11.38
N PRO A 68 -6.52 -13.48 -12.41
CA PRO A 68 -5.14 -13.71 -12.83
C PRO A 68 -4.47 -12.47 -13.44
N THR A 69 -5.25 -11.49 -13.92
CA THR A 69 -4.72 -10.27 -14.58
C THR A 69 -4.19 -9.21 -13.61
N ILE A 70 -4.54 -9.29 -12.32
CA ILE A 70 -4.07 -8.33 -11.32
C ILE A 70 -2.64 -8.72 -10.89
N GLY A 71 -1.67 -7.82 -11.06
CA GLY A 71 -0.29 -8.08 -10.68
C GLY A 71 -0.06 -8.13 -9.16
N ILE A 72 1.13 -8.55 -8.75
CA ILE A 72 1.62 -8.42 -7.37
C ILE A 72 1.99 -6.96 -7.12
N HIS A 73 1.60 -6.43 -5.95
CA HIS A 73 1.87 -5.04 -5.57
C HIS A 73 3.01 -4.90 -4.55
N ALA A 74 3.50 -6.02 -3.99
CA ALA A 74 4.61 -6.01 -3.06
C ALA A 74 5.95 -5.79 -3.82
N PRO A 75 6.93 -5.08 -3.20
CA PRO A 75 6.85 -4.43 -1.89
C PRO A 75 5.97 -3.18 -1.90
N LEU A 76 5.43 -2.83 -0.74
CA LEU A 76 4.69 -1.57 -0.54
C LEU A 76 5.68 -0.49 -0.10
N VAL A 77 5.91 0.50 -0.95
CA VAL A 77 6.74 1.66 -0.64
C VAL A 77 5.83 2.77 -0.15
N PHE A 78 5.98 3.14 1.12
CA PHE A 78 5.28 4.26 1.73
C PHE A 78 6.18 5.49 1.72
N ASP A 79 5.67 6.59 1.17
CA ASP A 79 6.37 7.87 1.14
C ASP A 79 5.54 8.94 1.86
N ILE A 80 6.20 9.72 2.72
CA ILE A 80 5.66 10.93 3.33
C ILE A 80 6.12 12.09 2.46
N ILE A 81 5.17 12.69 1.75
CA ILE A 81 5.44 13.71 0.76
C ILE A 81 5.12 15.08 1.35
N ASP A 82 6.08 16.00 1.32
CA ASP A 82 5.86 17.42 1.61
C ASP A 82 5.35 18.11 0.35
N THR A 83 4.07 18.49 0.32
CA THR A 83 3.43 19.09 -0.85
C THR A 83 3.92 20.50 -1.15
N TRP A 84 4.53 21.18 -0.18
CA TRP A 84 5.03 22.54 -0.36
C TRP A 84 6.40 22.54 -1.05
N ASN A 85 7.27 21.61 -0.65
CA ASN A 85 8.60 21.47 -1.22
C ASN A 85 8.64 20.50 -2.40
N GLY A 86 7.56 19.76 -2.62
CA GLY A 86 7.46 18.73 -3.63
C GLY A 86 8.60 17.71 -3.50
N ARG A 87 8.73 17.08 -2.33
CA ARG A 87 9.72 16.00 -2.10
C ARG A 87 9.27 15.00 -1.03
N SER A 88 9.72 13.77 -1.13
CA SER A 88 9.58 12.78 -0.05
C SER A 88 10.50 13.21 1.09
N VAL A 89 9.97 13.31 2.30
CA VAL A 89 10.72 13.66 3.53
C VAL A 89 11.06 12.42 4.37
N GLY A 90 10.55 11.26 3.98
CA GLY A 90 10.80 9.99 4.64
C GLY A 90 9.76 8.96 4.26
N GLY A 91 9.90 7.76 4.80
CA GLY A 91 9.02 6.66 4.46
C GLY A 91 9.58 5.31 4.90
N CYS A 92 8.91 4.25 4.47
CA CYS A 92 9.38 2.89 4.69
C CYS A 92 8.88 1.95 3.60
N THR A 93 9.58 0.85 3.43
CA THR A 93 9.22 -0.21 2.50
C THR A 93 8.80 -1.45 3.28
N TYR A 94 7.61 -1.96 2.98
CA TYR A 94 7.08 -3.19 3.55
C TYR A 94 7.14 -4.32 2.53
N HIS A 95 7.74 -5.43 2.95
CA HIS A 95 7.82 -6.67 2.20
C HIS A 95 6.88 -7.72 2.81
N VAL A 96 6.10 -8.38 1.96
CA VAL A 96 5.20 -9.49 2.37
C VAL A 96 6.01 -10.64 2.97
N SER A 97 7.11 -10.96 2.32
CA SER A 97 8.10 -11.97 2.70
C SER A 97 9.44 -11.32 3.05
N HIS A 98 10.36 -12.10 3.62
CA HIS A 98 11.72 -11.61 3.81
C HIS A 98 12.31 -11.15 2.47
N PRO A 99 12.92 -9.96 2.36
CA PRO A 99 13.44 -9.43 1.10
C PRO A 99 14.45 -10.35 0.39
N GLY A 100 15.17 -11.17 1.15
CA GLY A 100 16.06 -12.22 0.63
C GLY A 100 15.37 -13.50 0.14
N GLY A 101 14.04 -13.51 -0.04
CA GLY A 101 13.28 -14.64 -0.58
C GLY A 101 13.08 -15.83 0.37
N ARG A 102 13.47 -15.71 1.64
CA ARG A 102 13.37 -16.80 2.62
C ARG A 102 12.05 -16.69 3.38
N ASN A 103 11.19 -17.68 3.22
CA ASN A 103 10.00 -17.83 4.05
C ASN A 103 10.21 -18.98 5.04
N SER A 104 9.84 -18.76 6.30
CA SER A 104 9.91 -19.80 7.32
C SER A 104 8.71 -20.73 7.18
N GLU A 105 8.97 -22.02 6.94
CA GLU A 105 7.93 -23.05 6.89
C GLU A 105 7.43 -23.44 8.29
N ILE A 106 8.29 -23.25 9.31
CA ILE A 106 7.99 -23.57 10.70
C ILE A 106 7.53 -22.35 11.49
N PHE A 107 6.70 -22.59 12.49
CA PHE A 107 6.33 -21.59 13.48
C PHE A 107 7.56 -21.04 14.21
N PRO A 108 7.53 -19.79 14.68
CA PRO A 108 8.61 -19.23 15.48
C PRO A 108 8.74 -20.00 16.79
N VAL A 109 9.97 -20.33 17.17
CA VAL A 109 10.28 -21.07 18.40
C VAL A 109 10.06 -20.23 19.66
N ASN A 110 10.13 -18.90 19.54
CA ASN A 110 9.91 -17.98 20.64
C ASN A 110 9.44 -16.59 20.14
N ALA A 111 9.10 -15.70 21.08
CA ALA A 111 8.64 -14.35 20.79
C ALA A 111 9.69 -13.47 20.09
N TYR A 112 10.97 -13.63 20.44
CA TYR A 112 12.08 -12.86 19.85
C TYR A 112 12.30 -13.22 18.37
N GLU A 113 12.17 -14.49 18.03
CA GLU A 113 12.21 -14.94 16.64
C GLU A 113 11.00 -14.42 15.87
N ALA A 114 9.80 -14.49 16.45
CA ALA A 114 8.59 -13.94 15.82
C ALA A 114 8.70 -12.42 15.57
N GLU A 115 9.28 -11.69 16.53
CA GLU A 115 9.55 -10.26 16.39
C GLU A 115 10.61 -9.98 15.31
N SER A 116 11.72 -10.70 15.31
CA SER A 116 12.77 -10.57 14.29
C SER A 116 12.23 -10.83 12.88
N ARG A 117 11.39 -11.86 12.72
CA ARG A 117 10.70 -12.15 11.46
C ARG A 117 9.78 -11.01 11.03
N ARG A 118 9.05 -10.38 11.97
CA ARG A 118 8.21 -9.20 11.68
C ARG A 118 9.03 -7.97 11.31
N PHE A 119 10.11 -7.70 12.06
CA PHE A 119 10.99 -6.56 11.81
C PHE A 119 11.66 -6.64 10.43
N SER A 120 12.10 -7.84 10.02
CA SER A 120 12.75 -8.07 8.72
C SER A 120 11.91 -7.72 7.49
N ARG A 121 10.59 -7.55 7.67
CA ARG A 121 9.67 -7.13 6.61
C ARG A 121 9.69 -5.62 6.35
N PHE A 122 10.26 -4.83 7.27
CA PHE A 122 10.32 -3.38 7.16
C PHE A 122 11.74 -2.93 6.86
N ARG A 123 11.86 -1.99 5.92
CA ARG A 123 13.08 -1.26 5.65
C ARG A 123 12.81 0.22 5.72
N GLU A 124 13.76 0.99 6.24
CA GLU A 124 13.74 2.46 6.23
C GLU A 124 14.15 3.00 4.85
N GLU A 125 13.67 2.35 3.79
CA GLU A 125 13.85 2.73 2.40
C GLU A 125 12.56 3.41 1.91
N HIS A 126 12.71 4.57 1.27
CA HIS A 126 11.63 5.34 0.66
C HIS A 126 12.12 5.89 -0.69
N THR A 127 11.25 6.46 -1.51
CA THR A 127 11.62 6.93 -2.85
C THR A 127 12.43 8.24 -2.74
N PRO A 128 13.74 8.24 -3.07
CA PRO A 128 14.52 9.47 -3.05
C PRO A 128 14.22 10.30 -4.31
N GLY A 129 14.09 11.62 -4.17
CA GLY A 129 13.89 12.53 -5.30
C GLY A 129 12.43 12.66 -5.73
N VAL A 130 12.21 12.81 -7.04
CA VAL A 130 10.90 13.14 -7.62
C VAL A 130 10.10 11.85 -7.91
N ILE A 131 8.99 11.66 -7.21
CA ILE A 131 7.94 10.67 -7.46
C ILE A 131 7.03 11.22 -8.56
N GLU A 132 6.99 10.55 -9.71
CA GLU A 132 5.99 10.82 -10.72
C GLU A 132 4.61 10.34 -10.24
N PRO A 133 3.58 11.20 -10.25
CA PRO A 133 2.23 10.80 -9.89
C PRO A 133 1.74 9.72 -10.86
N LYS A 134 1.36 8.55 -10.35
CA LYS A 134 0.68 7.52 -11.15
C LYS A 134 -0.79 7.88 -11.26
N PHE A 135 -1.26 8.15 -12.48
CA PHE A 135 -2.68 8.39 -12.77
C PHE A 135 -3.42 7.06 -12.92
N LEU A 136 -4.67 7.04 -12.46
CA LEU A 136 -5.57 5.88 -12.49
C LEU A 136 -5.82 5.37 -13.92
N SER A 137 -5.91 6.26 -14.91
CA SER A 137 -5.99 5.87 -16.32
C SER A 137 -5.34 6.90 -17.25
N GLU A 138 -4.99 6.49 -18.48
CA GLU A 138 -4.60 7.42 -19.55
C GLU A 138 -5.72 8.45 -19.85
N ALA A 139 -6.99 8.10 -19.62
CA ALA A 139 -8.12 9.01 -19.77
C ALA A 139 -8.15 10.11 -18.69
N THR A 140 -7.65 9.83 -17.48
CA THR A 140 -7.57 10.78 -16.36
C THR A 140 -6.45 11.81 -16.53
N ARG A 141 -5.56 11.67 -17.52
CA ARG A 141 -4.56 12.72 -17.86
C ARG A 141 -5.18 14.05 -18.31
N SER A 142 -6.46 14.04 -18.68
CA SER A 142 -7.07 15.09 -19.51
C SER A 142 -7.92 16.12 -18.77
N PHE A 143 -8.25 15.91 -17.49
CA PHE A 143 -9.24 16.74 -16.78
C PHE A 143 -8.66 17.32 -15.49
N TYR A 144 -7.95 18.43 -15.61
CA TYR A 144 -7.67 19.33 -14.49
C TYR A 144 -8.63 20.50 -14.61
N GLU A 145 -9.62 20.59 -13.72
CA GLU A 145 -10.71 21.58 -13.80
C GLU A 145 -10.22 23.03 -13.92
N HIS A 146 -8.98 23.35 -13.52
CA HIS A 146 -8.42 24.72 -13.57
C HIS A 146 -7.00 24.80 -14.19
N GLY A 147 -6.62 23.89 -15.09
CA GLY A 147 -5.31 23.95 -15.76
C GLY A 147 -4.09 23.76 -14.84
N ALA A 148 -4.31 23.43 -13.57
CA ALA A 148 -3.27 23.06 -12.64
C ALA A 148 -2.74 21.68 -13.04
N LYS A 149 -1.65 21.67 -13.83
CA LYS A 149 -0.88 20.44 -14.05
C LYS A 149 -0.49 19.88 -12.68
N PRO A 150 -0.54 18.55 -12.50
CA PRO A 150 -0.08 17.91 -11.27
C PRO A 150 1.38 18.28 -11.11
N GLN A 151 1.66 19.05 -10.06
CA GLN A 151 3.03 19.36 -9.69
C GLN A 151 3.73 18.03 -9.40
N PRO A 152 5.04 17.91 -9.71
CA PRO A 152 5.84 16.82 -9.17
C PRO A 152 5.52 16.68 -7.68
N MET A 153 5.26 15.45 -7.21
CA MET A 153 4.97 15.17 -5.79
C MET A 153 3.60 15.62 -5.24
N SER A 154 2.59 15.82 -6.08
CA SER A 154 1.19 15.78 -5.61
C SER A 154 0.49 14.58 -6.24
N PRO A 155 0.55 13.38 -5.62
CA PRO A 155 -0.24 12.26 -6.09
C PRO A 155 -1.71 12.71 -6.18
N PRO A 156 -2.39 12.43 -7.30
CA PRO A 156 -3.76 12.87 -7.50
C PRO A 156 -4.63 12.37 -6.33
N ALA A 157 -5.68 13.12 -6.01
CA ALA A 157 -6.66 12.65 -5.06
C ALA A 157 -7.21 11.30 -5.57
N GLU A 158 -7.15 10.30 -4.72
CA GLU A 158 -7.64 8.97 -5.03
C GLU A 158 -9.18 9.00 -5.04
N GLU A 159 -9.81 8.35 -6.01
CA GLU A 159 -11.27 8.23 -6.03
C GLU A 159 -11.75 7.47 -4.79
N VAL A 160 -12.62 8.11 -4.01
CA VAL A 160 -13.11 7.53 -2.77
C VAL A 160 -14.06 6.38 -3.09
N ASN A 161 -13.70 5.17 -2.64
CA ASN A 161 -14.61 4.04 -2.70
C ASN A 161 -15.70 4.20 -1.64
N ALA A 162 -16.98 4.27 -2.05
CA ALA A 162 -18.11 4.39 -1.13
C ALA A 162 -18.17 3.27 -0.09
N ASP A 163 -17.81 2.03 -0.47
CA ASP A 163 -17.83 0.87 0.44
C ASP A 163 -16.64 0.88 1.41
N TYR A 164 -15.52 1.47 1.00
CA TYR A 164 -14.26 1.49 1.75
C TYR A 164 -13.58 2.87 1.68
N PRO A 165 -14.19 3.92 2.27
CA PRO A 165 -13.77 5.30 2.05
C PRO A 165 -12.39 5.65 2.60
N TYR A 166 -11.89 4.84 3.54
CA TYR A 166 -10.60 5.02 4.21
C TYR A 166 -9.60 3.92 3.86
N THR A 167 -9.76 3.28 2.70
CA THR A 167 -8.86 2.23 2.21
C THR A 167 -8.44 2.52 0.79
N LEU A 168 -7.12 2.67 0.56
CA LEU A 168 -6.54 2.64 -0.77
C LEU A 168 -6.55 1.19 -1.27
N ASP A 169 -7.18 0.93 -2.41
CA ASP A 169 -7.17 -0.39 -3.03
C ASP A 169 -6.27 -0.39 -4.27
N LEU A 170 -5.05 -0.90 -4.13
CA LEU A 170 -4.05 -0.90 -5.20
C LEU A 170 -4.48 -1.72 -6.43
N ARG A 171 -5.47 -2.59 -6.26
CA ARG A 171 -6.02 -3.44 -7.33
C ARG A 171 -6.89 -2.68 -8.32
N ARG A 172 -7.40 -1.51 -7.93
CA ARG A 172 -8.21 -0.63 -8.78
C ARG A 172 -7.24 0.26 -9.54
N ALA A 173 -7.01 -0.04 -10.81
CA ALA A 173 -6.39 0.88 -11.76
C ALA A 173 -7.52 1.75 -12.33
#